data_AF-A0ABC8R8H6-F1
#
_entry.id   AF-A0ABC8R8H6-F1
#
_cell.length_a   1.000
_cell.length_b   1.000
_cell.length_c   1.000
_cell.angle_alpha   90.00
_cell.angle_beta   90.00
_cell.angle_gamma   90.00
#
_symmetry.space_group_name_H-M   'P 1'
#
loop_
_entity.id
_entity.type
_entity.pdbx_description
1 polymer ?
#
loop_
_entity_poly.entity_id
_entity_poly.type
_entity_poly.pdbx_seq_one_letter_code
_entity_poly.pdbx_strand_id
1 'polypeptide(L)'
;MQHKEFIILCLEDCNDWSNASTRRVVMQIDPELSRTVVVSTKFDTKIPQFARASDVEVFLSPPAYTLDGFMLGDSPFFTSVPSGRVGSGHESVYRSNDEFKHAISLREMEDVASLEEKLGRLLSKQEQSRIGVSSLRLFLEDLLQKRYMDSVPLIIPLLEKEHRSTTRKLSEINQELSTLDEVKLKEKGRAFHDLFLTKLSLLLKGTVVAPPDKFGETLQDERVNGGAFIGTDGLQFPHKLIPNAGMRLYGGAQYHRAMAEFRFVAGGIKCPPITREEIVNACGVEDIHDGTNYSRTACVIAVAKARDTFEPFLDQLGCRLLHILKRLLPISVYLLQKDGEYLSGHAVFLRRITSSFNNFAESSERSCREKCMEDLVSTTRYVTWSLHNKNRAGLRQFLDSFGGTEQSSMGNNSVSLSVSQESSPAVANDKQDIKPRADVKLSHLASGIESSTAIQTTDTRLADLLDSTLWNRRLAPSSERIVYALVQQIFHGIREYFLASVELKFNCFLLMPVVDKLPALLREDLESAFEDDLDDVFDISNLRHSLGQQKRETEIELKRIKKLREKFRQIHEQLNLHEVMSKT
;
A
#
# COMPACT_ATOMS: atom_id res chain seq x y z
N MET A 1 -33.49 15.84 -24.50
CA MET A 1 -34.52 15.52 -25.53
C MET A 1 -34.00 14.60 -26.65
N GLN A 2 -33.00 13.74 -26.38
CA GLN A 2 -32.38 12.84 -27.38
C GLN A 2 -33.00 11.43 -27.45
N HIS A 3 -34.08 11.18 -26.72
CA HIS A 3 -34.78 9.89 -26.75
C HIS A 3 -35.52 9.74 -28.08
N LYS A 4 -35.11 8.75 -28.87
CA LYS A 4 -35.65 8.46 -30.22
C LYS A 4 -37.09 7.95 -30.17
N GLU A 5 -37.53 7.52 -28.99
CA GLU A 5 -38.84 6.93 -28.72
C GLU A 5 -39.96 7.98 -28.57
N PHE A 6 -39.63 9.27 -28.42
CA PHE A 6 -40.65 10.32 -28.32
C PHE A 6 -41.19 10.75 -29.67
N ILE A 7 -42.52 10.84 -29.76
CA ILE A 7 -43.24 11.53 -30.83
C ILE A 7 -43.28 13.02 -30.49
N ILE A 8 -42.92 13.87 -31.45
CA ILE A 8 -42.93 15.32 -31.30
C ILE A 8 -44.19 15.87 -31.98
N LEU A 9 -45.00 16.63 -31.24
CA LEU A 9 -46.12 17.38 -31.79
C LEU A 9 -45.68 18.82 -32.05
N CYS A 10 -45.49 19.18 -33.31
CA CYS A 10 -45.07 20.52 -33.72
C CYS A 10 -46.30 21.38 -34.02
N LEU A 11 -46.68 22.24 -33.06
CA LEU A 11 -47.79 23.17 -33.20
C LEU A 11 -47.29 24.48 -33.81
N GLU A 12 -47.83 24.85 -34.97
CA GLU A 12 -47.43 26.06 -35.70
C GLU A 12 -48.64 26.94 -36.02
N ASP A 13 -48.46 28.25 -35.93
CA ASP A 13 -49.40 29.23 -36.50
C ASP A 13 -48.87 29.58 -37.90
N CYS A 14 -49.27 28.78 -38.90
CA CYS A 14 -48.64 28.79 -40.21
C CYS A 14 -49.39 29.73 -41.18
N ASN A 15 -48.80 30.90 -41.42
CA ASN A 15 -49.25 31.80 -42.49
C ASN A 15 -48.63 31.47 -43.86
N ASP A 16 -47.40 30.97 -43.85
CA ASP A 16 -46.64 30.48 -45.00
C ASP A 16 -45.72 29.36 -44.52
N TRP A 17 -45.73 28.23 -45.24
CA TRP A 17 -44.90 27.07 -44.95
C TRP A 17 -43.41 27.39 -44.98
N SER A 18 -42.99 28.43 -45.71
CA SER A 18 -41.58 28.85 -45.76
C SER A 18 -41.06 29.47 -44.45
N ASN A 19 -41.94 30.04 -43.62
CA ASN A 19 -41.57 30.83 -42.43
C ASN A 19 -42.05 30.17 -41.13
N ALA A 20 -41.50 28.99 -40.84
CA ALA A 20 -41.86 28.19 -39.67
C ALA A 20 -40.83 28.38 -38.54
N SER A 21 -41.20 29.14 -37.49
CA SER A 21 -40.33 29.37 -36.33
C SER A 21 -40.25 28.16 -35.40
N THR A 22 -41.37 27.47 -35.17
CA THR A 22 -41.43 26.31 -34.26
C THR A 22 -40.74 25.10 -34.86
N ARG A 23 -40.97 24.83 -36.15
CA ARG A 23 -40.35 23.73 -36.90
C ARG A 23 -38.85 23.86 -36.97
N ARG A 24 -38.31 25.08 -37.13
CA ARG A 24 -36.86 25.33 -37.05
C ARG A 24 -36.24 24.88 -35.73
N VAL A 25 -36.95 25.04 -34.60
CA VAL A 25 -36.50 24.53 -33.30
C VAL A 25 -36.61 23.00 -33.25
N VAL A 26 -37.69 22.43 -33.77
CA VAL A 26 -37.86 20.97 -33.81
C VAL A 26 -36.81 20.29 -34.68
N MET A 27 -36.44 20.89 -35.83
CA MET A 27 -35.41 20.38 -36.74
C MET A 27 -34.01 20.38 -36.12
N GLN A 28 -33.75 21.13 -35.04
CA GLN A 28 -32.50 20.99 -34.28
C GLN A 28 -32.41 19.64 -33.54
N ILE A 29 -33.56 18.98 -33.31
CA ILE A 29 -33.69 17.75 -32.51
C ILE A 29 -34.16 16.55 -33.37
N ASP A 30 -34.89 16.81 -34.46
CA ASP A 30 -35.35 15.84 -35.45
C ASP A 30 -35.20 16.42 -36.87
N PRO A 31 -33.98 16.42 -37.45
CA PRO A 31 -33.70 17.08 -38.72
C PRO A 31 -34.50 16.55 -39.91
N GLU A 32 -34.86 15.27 -39.89
CA GLU A 32 -35.62 14.61 -40.96
C GLU A 32 -37.14 14.61 -40.71
N LEU A 33 -37.60 15.17 -39.58
CA LEU A 33 -38.99 15.14 -39.11
C LEU A 33 -39.57 13.72 -38.98
N SER A 34 -38.69 12.72 -38.84
CA SER A 34 -38.98 11.28 -38.83
C SER A 34 -39.91 10.83 -37.69
N ARG A 35 -39.99 11.63 -36.62
CA ARG A 35 -40.85 11.38 -35.45
C ARG A 35 -41.70 12.60 -35.09
N THR A 36 -41.84 13.53 -36.01
CA THR A 36 -42.56 14.80 -35.81
C THR A 36 -43.86 14.83 -36.60
N VAL A 37 -44.96 15.12 -35.90
CA VAL A 37 -46.27 15.42 -36.48
C VAL A 37 -46.44 16.94 -36.53
N VAL A 38 -46.62 17.49 -37.73
CA VAL A 38 -46.80 18.93 -37.94
C VAL A 38 -48.28 19.28 -37.90
N VAL A 39 -48.64 20.28 -37.10
CA VAL A 39 -50.03 20.73 -36.92
C VAL A 39 -50.09 22.24 -37.10
N SER A 40 -50.80 22.68 -38.13
CA SER A 40 -51.20 24.08 -38.29
C SER A 40 -52.41 24.38 -37.40
N THR A 41 -52.26 25.39 -36.57
CA THR A 41 -53.30 25.90 -35.67
C THR A 41 -53.97 27.14 -36.27
N LYS A 42 -55.07 27.58 -35.66
CA LYS A 42 -55.85 28.77 -36.07
C LYS A 42 -56.32 28.73 -37.52
N PHE A 43 -56.66 27.53 -38.01
CA PHE A 43 -57.04 27.34 -39.40
C PHE A 43 -58.29 28.14 -39.77
N ASP A 44 -59.22 28.30 -38.83
CA ASP A 44 -60.39 29.19 -38.86
C ASP A 44 -60.05 30.64 -39.26
N THR A 45 -58.91 31.16 -38.79
CA THR A 45 -58.46 32.51 -39.14
C THR A 45 -57.76 32.58 -40.50
N LYS A 46 -57.24 31.45 -40.98
CA LYS A 46 -56.50 31.34 -42.25
C LYS A 46 -57.44 31.18 -43.44
N ILE A 47 -58.52 30.39 -43.30
CA ILE A 47 -59.48 30.11 -44.39
C ILE A 47 -60.01 31.39 -45.07
N PRO A 48 -60.43 32.45 -44.33
CA PRO A 48 -60.94 33.68 -44.95
C PRO A 48 -59.90 34.45 -45.76
N GLN A 49 -58.61 34.28 -45.45
CA GLN A 49 -57.50 34.99 -46.09
C GLN A 49 -57.16 34.45 -47.49
N PHE A 50 -57.67 33.27 -47.86
CA PHE A 50 -57.49 32.74 -49.20
C PHE A 50 -58.33 33.52 -50.22
N ALA A 51 -57.64 34.05 -51.23
CA ALA A 51 -58.24 34.79 -52.32
C ALA A 51 -58.66 33.87 -53.48
N ARG A 52 -57.94 32.77 -53.72
CA ARG A 52 -58.20 31.81 -54.81
C ARG A 52 -58.19 30.37 -54.32
N ALA A 53 -58.94 29.50 -55.01
CA ALA A 53 -58.93 28.06 -54.76
C ALA A 53 -57.52 27.44 -54.91
N SER A 54 -56.71 27.93 -55.84
CA SER A 54 -55.31 27.49 -56.02
C SER A 54 -54.46 27.72 -54.78
N ASP A 55 -54.72 28.80 -54.03
CA ASP A 55 -53.95 29.14 -52.83
C ASP A 55 -54.26 28.14 -51.70
N VAL A 56 -55.51 27.68 -51.64
CA VAL A 56 -55.96 26.63 -50.72
C VAL A 56 -55.28 25.30 -51.04
N GLU A 57 -55.26 24.91 -52.31
CA GLU A 57 -54.68 23.62 -52.73
C GLU A 57 -53.18 23.54 -52.44
N VAL A 58 -52.43 24.61 -52.72
CA VAL A 58 -51.00 24.70 -52.38
C VAL A 58 -50.77 24.70 -50.87
N PHE A 59 -51.69 25.28 -50.09
CA PHE A 59 -51.57 25.32 -48.63
C PHE A 59 -51.89 23.97 -47.97
N LEU A 60 -52.88 23.23 -48.47
CA LEU A 60 -53.26 21.90 -47.97
C LEU A 60 -52.27 20.82 -48.40
N SER A 61 -51.70 20.94 -49.60
CA SER A 61 -50.69 20.03 -50.15
C SER A 61 -49.40 20.78 -50.50
N PRO A 62 -48.67 21.28 -49.49
CA PRO A 62 -47.41 21.98 -49.70
C PRO A 62 -46.39 21.10 -50.45
N PRO A 63 -45.61 21.68 -51.40
CA PRO A 63 -44.56 20.94 -52.09
C PRO A 63 -43.53 20.36 -51.11
N ALA A 64 -43.00 19.17 -51.42
CA ALA A 64 -42.12 18.42 -50.51
C ALA A 64 -40.87 19.19 -50.05
N TYR A 65 -40.34 20.09 -50.88
CA TYR A 65 -39.17 20.92 -50.53
C TYR A 65 -39.49 22.03 -49.52
N THR A 66 -40.77 22.39 -49.31
CA THR A 66 -41.17 23.49 -48.42
C THR A 66 -41.19 23.06 -46.95
N LEU A 67 -41.20 21.75 -46.71
CA LEU A 67 -41.35 21.15 -45.39
C LEU A 67 -40.07 20.47 -44.91
N ASP A 68 -39.02 20.42 -45.75
CA ASP A 68 -37.67 19.93 -45.44
C ASP A 68 -37.65 18.57 -44.71
N GLY A 69 -38.46 17.57 -45.13
CA GLY A 69 -38.37 16.23 -44.55
C GLY A 69 -39.52 15.27 -44.88
N PHE A 70 -39.33 14.00 -44.54
CA PHE A 70 -40.37 12.95 -44.57
C PHE A 70 -41.11 12.97 -43.22
N MET A 71 -42.06 13.89 -43.10
CA MET A 71 -42.82 14.09 -41.87
C MET A 71 -43.64 12.85 -41.51
N LEU A 72 -43.80 12.60 -40.21
CA LEU A 72 -44.59 11.49 -39.71
C LEU A 72 -46.08 11.72 -40.05
N GLY A 73 -46.59 10.97 -41.03
CA GLY A 73 -47.94 11.10 -41.55
C GLY A 73 -48.06 11.80 -42.90
N ASP A 74 -46.96 12.06 -43.61
CA ASP A 74 -46.87 12.53 -45.01
C ASP A 74 -47.47 13.91 -45.34
N SER A 75 -48.32 14.48 -44.46
CA SER A 75 -48.96 15.79 -44.64
C SER A 75 -49.29 16.44 -43.29
N PRO A 76 -49.31 17.79 -43.20
CA PRO A 76 -49.68 18.50 -41.97
C PRO A 76 -51.15 18.30 -41.60
N PHE A 77 -51.45 18.37 -40.30
CA PHE A 77 -52.83 18.47 -39.80
C PHE A 77 -53.25 19.93 -39.66
N PHE A 78 -54.50 20.23 -39.96
CA PHE A 78 -55.08 21.57 -39.86
C PHE A 78 -56.14 21.57 -38.77
N THR A 79 -55.95 22.41 -37.76
CA THR A 79 -56.82 22.43 -36.57
C THR A 79 -57.25 23.84 -36.23
N SER A 80 -58.51 23.94 -35.80
CA SER A 80 -59.06 25.13 -35.18
C SER A 80 -59.62 24.74 -33.84
N VAL A 81 -59.25 25.51 -32.81
CA VAL A 81 -59.72 25.27 -31.45
C VAL A 81 -60.53 26.49 -31.03
N PRO A 82 -61.81 26.32 -30.68
CA PRO A 82 -62.63 27.42 -30.20
C PRO A 82 -62.00 28.13 -29.00
N SER A 83 -61.97 29.45 -29.03
CA SER A 83 -61.40 30.26 -27.94
C SER A 83 -62.34 30.31 -26.75
N GLY A 84 -61.89 29.86 -25.58
CA GLY A 84 -62.66 29.97 -24.34
C GLY A 84 -62.19 29.00 -23.27
N ARG A 85 -62.45 29.32 -22.01
CA ARG A 85 -62.16 28.42 -20.87
C ARG A 85 -63.37 27.56 -20.54
N VAL A 86 -63.10 26.32 -20.15
CA VAL A 86 -64.11 25.40 -19.59
C VAL A 86 -64.17 25.59 -18.08
N GLY A 87 -65.37 25.79 -17.53
CA GLY A 87 -65.53 25.96 -16.08
C GLY A 87 -66.93 26.45 -15.68
N SER A 88 -67.14 26.57 -14.37
CA SER A 88 -68.37 27.09 -13.77
C SER A 88 -68.27 28.58 -13.37
N GLY A 89 -67.10 29.20 -13.57
CA GLY A 89 -66.86 30.61 -13.25
C GLY A 89 -67.44 31.56 -14.30
N HIS A 90 -67.62 32.83 -13.93
CA HIS A 90 -68.21 33.88 -14.79
C HIS A 90 -67.44 34.15 -16.10
N GLU A 91 -66.15 33.80 -16.16
CA GLU A 91 -65.30 33.93 -17.37
C GLU A 91 -65.25 32.66 -18.23
N SER A 92 -66.02 31.63 -17.88
CA SER A 92 -66.03 30.35 -18.60
C SER A 92 -66.98 30.45 -19.78
N VAL A 93 -66.46 30.24 -20.98
CA VAL A 93 -67.24 30.25 -22.23
C VAL A 93 -68.01 28.95 -22.39
N TYR A 94 -67.45 27.84 -21.88
CA TYR A 94 -68.06 26.51 -21.92
C TYR A 94 -68.33 26.02 -20.49
N ARG A 95 -69.55 25.54 -20.23
CA ARG A 95 -69.99 25.07 -18.92
C ARG A 95 -69.48 23.67 -18.58
N SER A 96 -69.13 22.87 -19.60
CA SER A 96 -68.61 21.51 -19.41
C SER A 96 -67.61 21.10 -20.50
N ASN A 97 -66.84 20.03 -20.23
CA ASN A 97 -65.95 19.44 -21.21
C ASN A 97 -66.70 18.91 -22.44
N ASP A 98 -67.93 18.43 -22.27
CA ASP A 98 -68.71 17.89 -23.39
C ASP A 98 -69.28 19.00 -24.27
N GLU A 99 -69.64 20.15 -23.68
CA GLU A 99 -70.00 21.35 -24.44
C GLU A 99 -68.81 21.86 -25.26
N PHE A 100 -67.60 21.83 -24.69
CA PHE A 100 -66.38 22.19 -25.43
C PHE A 100 -66.06 21.22 -26.57
N LYS A 101 -66.19 19.91 -26.35
CA LYS A 101 -66.04 18.91 -27.44
C LYS A 101 -67.06 19.12 -28.56
N HIS A 102 -68.30 19.45 -28.21
CA HIS A 102 -69.33 19.78 -29.19
C HIS A 102 -68.97 21.05 -29.97
N ALA A 103 -68.44 22.08 -29.30
CA ALA A 103 -67.97 23.30 -29.95
C ALA A 103 -66.79 23.03 -30.90
N ILE A 104 -65.86 22.15 -30.55
CA ILE A 104 -64.78 21.71 -31.45
C ILE A 104 -65.37 21.04 -32.68
N SER A 105 -66.26 20.06 -32.50
CA SER A 105 -66.91 19.36 -33.62
C SER A 105 -67.68 20.31 -34.54
N LEU A 106 -68.40 21.29 -33.97
CA LEU A 106 -69.09 22.32 -34.75
C LEU A 106 -68.11 23.18 -35.55
N ARG A 107 -67.00 23.61 -34.92
CA ARG A 107 -65.96 24.39 -35.59
C ARG A 107 -65.29 23.62 -36.72
N GLU A 108 -65.03 22.33 -36.53
CA GLU A 108 -64.49 21.46 -37.58
C GLU A 108 -65.44 21.38 -38.79
N MET A 109 -66.75 21.26 -38.55
CA MET A 109 -67.74 21.28 -39.61
C MET A 109 -67.80 22.63 -40.34
N GLU A 110 -67.71 23.74 -39.60
CA GLU A 110 -67.65 25.10 -40.18
C GLU A 110 -66.38 25.33 -41.01
N ASP A 111 -65.24 24.84 -40.54
CA ASP A 111 -63.97 24.93 -41.28
C ASP A 111 -64.03 24.16 -42.59
N VAL A 112 -64.56 22.94 -42.57
CA VAL A 112 -64.75 22.12 -43.78
C VAL A 112 -65.68 22.83 -44.76
N ALA A 113 -66.84 23.31 -44.31
CA ALA A 113 -67.79 24.01 -45.18
C ALA A 113 -67.18 25.30 -45.79
N SER A 114 -66.47 26.09 -44.98
CA SER A 114 -65.80 27.33 -45.43
C SER A 114 -64.70 27.03 -46.44
N LEU A 115 -63.98 25.91 -46.26
CA LEU A 115 -62.92 25.47 -47.14
C LEU A 115 -63.46 24.97 -48.50
N GLU A 116 -64.54 24.18 -48.48
CA GLU A 116 -65.22 23.71 -49.69
C GLU A 116 -65.82 24.86 -50.50
N GLU A 117 -66.39 25.88 -49.83
CA GLU A 117 -66.86 27.10 -50.48
C GLU A 117 -65.72 27.84 -51.20
N LYS A 118 -64.56 27.96 -50.57
CA LYS A 118 -63.37 28.61 -51.15
C LYS A 118 -62.74 27.82 -52.30
N LEU A 119 -62.78 26.50 -52.23
CA LEU A 119 -62.27 25.60 -53.27
C LEU A 119 -63.25 25.48 -54.47
N GLY A 120 -64.54 25.70 -54.25
CA GLY A 120 -65.58 25.46 -55.26
C GLY A 120 -65.80 23.98 -55.57
N ARG A 121 -65.29 23.08 -54.72
CA ARG A 121 -65.44 21.61 -54.81
C ARG A 121 -65.48 21.00 -53.41
N LEU A 122 -66.03 19.79 -53.31
CA LEU A 122 -65.94 18.98 -52.09
C LEU A 122 -64.50 18.55 -51.84
N LEU A 123 -64.16 18.37 -50.56
CA LEU A 123 -62.85 17.85 -50.15
C LEU A 123 -62.74 16.37 -50.49
N SER A 124 -61.55 15.96 -50.89
CA SER A 124 -61.22 14.54 -51.01
C SER A 124 -61.17 13.88 -49.62
N LYS A 125 -61.32 12.56 -49.58
CA LYS A 125 -61.20 11.78 -48.32
C LYS A 125 -59.82 11.95 -47.65
N GLN A 126 -58.78 12.25 -48.43
CA GLN A 126 -57.42 12.48 -47.93
C GLN A 126 -57.27 13.87 -47.31
N GLU A 127 -57.86 14.90 -47.93
CA GLU A 127 -57.86 16.27 -47.35
C GLU A 127 -58.70 16.30 -46.07
N GLN A 128 -59.86 15.65 -46.09
CA GLN A 128 -60.77 15.60 -44.94
C GLN A 128 -60.15 14.89 -43.72
N SER A 129 -59.34 13.85 -43.93
CA SER A 129 -58.66 13.13 -42.84
C SER A 129 -57.50 13.91 -42.20
N ARG A 130 -57.16 15.09 -42.73
CA ARG A 130 -56.12 15.98 -42.18
C ARG A 130 -56.70 17.24 -41.53
N ILE A 131 -58.02 17.43 -41.59
CA ILE A 131 -58.69 18.59 -41.03
C ILE A 131 -59.39 18.17 -39.74
N GLY A 132 -59.23 19.00 -38.71
CA GLY A 132 -59.86 18.84 -37.41
C GLY A 132 -59.00 18.17 -36.35
N VAL A 133 -59.31 18.51 -35.10
CA VAL A 133 -58.76 17.90 -33.89
C VAL A 133 -59.20 16.44 -33.79
N SER A 134 -60.42 16.10 -34.22
CA SER A 134 -60.92 14.72 -34.25
C SER A 134 -60.04 13.80 -35.11
N SER A 135 -59.69 14.25 -36.32
CA SER A 135 -58.83 13.50 -37.24
C SER A 135 -57.40 13.38 -36.72
N LEU A 136 -56.84 14.47 -36.17
CA LEU A 136 -55.52 14.46 -35.52
C LEU A 136 -55.49 13.49 -34.33
N ARG A 137 -56.55 13.48 -33.51
CA ARG A 137 -56.66 12.57 -32.36
C ARG A 137 -56.62 11.11 -32.80
N LEU A 138 -57.44 10.73 -33.78
CA LEU A 138 -57.48 9.35 -34.29
C LEU A 138 -56.11 8.91 -34.84
N PHE A 139 -55.44 9.80 -35.58
CA PHE A 139 -54.09 9.53 -36.09
C PHE A 139 -53.07 9.35 -34.96
N LEU A 140 -53.08 10.21 -33.94
CA LEU A 140 -52.17 10.11 -32.80
C LEU A 140 -52.43 8.86 -31.96
N GLU A 141 -53.70 8.48 -31.77
CA GLU A 141 -54.09 7.25 -31.05
C GLU A 141 -53.55 6.00 -31.78
N ASP A 142 -53.77 5.88 -33.10
CA ASP A 142 -53.25 4.76 -33.90
C ASP A 142 -51.71 4.72 -33.92
N LEU A 143 -51.08 5.87 -34.11
CA LEU A 143 -49.62 5.99 -34.10
C LEU A 143 -49.02 5.57 -32.75
N LEU A 144 -49.61 6.03 -31.64
CA LEU A 144 -49.16 5.68 -30.29
C LEU A 144 -49.34 4.19 -30.04
N GLN A 145 -50.48 3.61 -30.42
CA GLN A 145 -50.74 2.18 -30.29
C GLN A 145 -49.70 1.35 -31.05
N LYS A 146 -49.45 1.68 -32.32
CA LYS A 146 -48.48 0.98 -33.15
C LYS A 146 -47.07 1.05 -32.56
N ARG A 147 -46.62 2.26 -32.20
CA ARG A 147 -45.30 2.47 -31.58
C ARG A 147 -45.16 1.74 -30.23
N TYR A 148 -46.24 1.69 -29.45
CA TYR A 148 -46.27 0.93 -28.21
C TYR A 148 -46.10 -0.58 -28.48
N MET A 149 -46.88 -1.14 -29.40
CA MET A 149 -46.80 -2.57 -29.75
C MET A 149 -45.45 -2.97 -30.34
N ASP A 150 -44.84 -2.12 -31.17
CA ASP A 150 -43.49 -2.36 -31.71
C ASP A 150 -42.41 -2.36 -30.61
N SER A 151 -42.62 -1.58 -29.54
CA SER A 151 -41.64 -1.40 -28.46
C SER A 151 -41.76 -2.46 -27.35
N VAL A 152 -42.95 -3.00 -27.09
CA VAL A 152 -43.21 -3.95 -26.01
C VAL A 152 -42.31 -5.20 -26.05
N PRO A 153 -42.10 -5.87 -27.20
CA PRO A 153 -41.22 -7.03 -27.31
C PRO A 153 -39.76 -6.74 -26.92
N LEU A 154 -39.31 -5.49 -27.03
CA LEU A 154 -37.96 -5.06 -26.65
C LEU A 154 -37.88 -4.70 -25.16
N ILE A 155 -38.92 -4.06 -24.62
CA ILE A 155 -38.93 -3.56 -23.24
C ILE A 155 -39.11 -4.70 -22.21
N ILE A 156 -39.98 -5.68 -22.48
CA ILE A 156 -40.26 -6.76 -21.53
C ILE A 156 -38.99 -7.56 -21.16
N PRO A 157 -38.18 -8.05 -22.12
CA PRO A 157 -36.94 -8.77 -21.80
C PRO A 157 -35.94 -7.93 -21.01
N LEU A 158 -35.86 -6.62 -21.28
CA LEU A 158 -35.00 -5.71 -20.51
C LEU A 158 -35.47 -5.60 -19.06
N LEU A 159 -36.77 -5.42 -18.83
CA LEU A 159 -37.36 -5.40 -17.49
C LEU A 159 -37.15 -6.74 -16.76
N GLU A 160 -37.24 -7.87 -17.45
CA GLU A 160 -36.97 -9.18 -16.86
C GLU A 160 -35.49 -9.36 -16.49
N LYS A 161 -34.57 -8.91 -17.34
CA LYS A 161 -33.14 -8.93 -17.06
C LYS A 161 -32.82 -8.10 -15.81
N GLU A 162 -33.34 -6.87 -15.74
CA GLU A 162 -33.16 -5.99 -14.58
C GLU A 162 -33.80 -6.58 -13.32
N HIS A 163 -34.98 -7.20 -13.43
CA HIS A 163 -35.62 -7.89 -12.33
C HIS A 163 -34.76 -9.02 -11.76
N ARG A 164 -34.22 -9.87 -12.64
CA ARG A 164 -33.33 -10.99 -12.24
C ARG A 164 -32.04 -10.47 -11.61
N SER A 165 -31.42 -9.44 -12.19
CA SER A 165 -30.19 -8.82 -11.67
C SER A 165 -30.41 -8.23 -10.28
N THR A 166 -31.45 -7.41 -10.11
CA THR A 166 -31.81 -6.80 -8.83
C THR A 166 -32.15 -7.85 -7.77
N THR A 167 -32.81 -8.95 -8.15
CA THR A 167 -33.12 -10.06 -7.23
C THR A 167 -31.85 -10.77 -6.76
N ARG A 168 -30.87 -11.00 -7.65
CA ARG A 168 -29.57 -11.60 -7.28
C ARG A 168 -28.80 -10.70 -6.32
N LYS A 169 -28.69 -9.40 -6.64
CA LYS A 169 -28.07 -8.41 -5.74
C LYS A 169 -28.72 -8.41 -4.35
N LEU A 170 -30.05 -8.45 -4.29
CA LEU A 170 -30.77 -8.51 -3.02
C LEU A 170 -30.46 -9.81 -2.26
N SER A 171 -30.33 -10.95 -2.94
CA SER A 171 -29.94 -12.20 -2.28
C SER A 171 -28.51 -12.18 -1.75
N GLU A 172 -27.57 -11.58 -2.50
CA GLU A 172 -26.17 -11.40 -2.08
C GLU A 172 -26.08 -10.52 -0.83
N ILE A 173 -26.76 -9.38 -0.81
CA ILE A 173 -26.80 -8.48 0.37
C ILE A 173 -27.41 -9.19 1.58
N ASN A 174 -28.47 -9.99 1.40
CA ASN A 174 -29.06 -10.75 2.50
C ASN A 174 -28.09 -11.84 3.02
N GLN A 175 -27.36 -12.49 2.12
CA GLN A 175 -26.34 -13.46 2.51
C GLN A 175 -25.22 -12.77 3.30
N GLU A 176 -24.72 -11.63 2.83
CA GLU A 176 -23.68 -10.86 3.51
C GLU A 176 -24.12 -10.42 4.92
N LEU A 177 -25.33 -9.87 5.05
CA LEU A 177 -25.94 -9.56 6.35
C LEU A 177 -26.02 -10.78 7.29
N SER A 178 -26.28 -11.99 6.75
CA SER A 178 -26.30 -13.23 7.55
C SER A 178 -24.92 -13.73 7.96
N THR A 179 -23.85 -13.22 7.33
CA THR A 179 -22.47 -13.51 7.71
C THR A 179 -21.91 -12.55 8.76
N LEU A 180 -22.63 -11.46 9.07
CA LEU A 180 -22.32 -10.55 10.18
C LEU A 180 -22.78 -11.09 11.54
N ASP A 181 -23.08 -12.37 11.62
CA ASP A 181 -23.34 -13.07 12.87
C ASP A 181 -22.06 -13.08 13.72
N GLU A 182 -22.19 -12.78 15.01
CA GLU A 182 -21.07 -12.59 15.94
C GLU A 182 -20.17 -13.83 15.99
N VAL A 183 -20.78 -15.02 16.02
CA VAL A 183 -20.04 -16.30 16.06
C VAL A 183 -19.21 -16.48 14.79
N LYS A 184 -19.79 -16.22 13.62
CA LYS A 184 -19.10 -16.36 12.33
C LYS A 184 -17.99 -15.32 12.16
N LEU A 185 -18.17 -14.10 12.68
CA LEU A 185 -17.14 -13.07 12.65
C LEU A 185 -15.95 -13.45 13.53
N LYS A 186 -16.20 -13.97 14.75
CA LYS A 186 -15.14 -14.51 15.60
C LYS A 186 -14.38 -15.65 14.92
N GLU A 187 -15.09 -16.61 14.31
CA GLU A 187 -14.47 -17.71 13.55
C GLU A 187 -13.61 -17.20 12.37
N LYS A 188 -14.12 -16.26 11.59
CA LYS A 188 -13.37 -15.62 10.50
C LYS A 188 -12.13 -14.89 11.00
N GLY A 189 -12.23 -14.19 12.12
CA GLY A 189 -11.10 -13.49 12.74
C GLY A 189 -10.01 -14.46 13.21
N ARG A 190 -10.39 -15.57 13.86
CA ARG A 190 -9.46 -16.63 14.28
C ARG A 190 -8.80 -17.32 13.09
N ALA A 191 -9.56 -17.65 12.06
CA ALA A 191 -9.02 -18.24 10.84
C ALA A 191 -8.02 -17.31 10.15
N PHE A 192 -8.34 -16.01 10.02
CA PHE A 192 -7.41 -15.03 9.48
C PHE A 192 -6.13 -14.93 10.29
N HIS A 193 -6.24 -14.90 11.63
CA HIS A 193 -5.09 -14.87 12.53
C HIS A 193 -4.13 -16.05 12.28
N ASP A 194 -4.65 -17.27 12.23
CA ASP A 194 -3.84 -18.47 12.05
C ASP A 194 -3.17 -18.51 10.67
N LEU A 195 -3.89 -18.10 9.63
CA LEU A 195 -3.36 -17.98 8.27
C LEU A 195 -2.29 -16.89 8.19
N PHE A 196 -2.51 -15.74 8.81
CA PHE A 196 -1.55 -14.64 8.89
C PHE A 196 -0.22 -15.07 9.51
N LEU A 197 -0.29 -15.76 10.66
CA LEU A 197 0.90 -16.31 11.32
C LEU A 197 1.63 -17.36 10.47
N THR A 198 0.87 -18.17 9.74
CA THR A 198 1.43 -19.15 8.81
C THR A 198 2.22 -18.46 7.69
N LYS A 199 1.67 -17.39 7.09
CA LYS A 199 2.41 -16.61 6.06
C LYS A 199 3.62 -15.91 6.66
N LEU A 200 3.52 -15.40 7.89
CA LEU A 200 4.65 -14.75 8.58
C LEU A 200 5.81 -15.74 8.80
N SER A 201 5.52 -16.94 9.31
CA SER A 201 6.52 -18.00 9.50
C SER A 201 7.18 -18.40 8.17
N LEU A 202 6.39 -18.49 7.09
CA LEU A 202 6.88 -18.78 5.75
C LEU A 202 7.86 -17.71 5.25
N LEU A 203 7.58 -16.43 5.48
CA LEU A 203 8.46 -15.33 5.09
C LEU A 203 9.79 -15.31 5.88
N LEU A 204 9.75 -15.69 7.16
CA LEU A 204 10.95 -15.79 7.99
C LEU A 204 11.84 -16.98 7.61
N LYS A 205 11.26 -18.13 7.30
CA LYS A 205 12.00 -19.31 6.82
C LYS A 205 12.57 -19.13 5.41
N GLY A 206 11.98 -18.23 4.63
CA GLY A 206 12.32 -17.98 3.24
C GLY A 206 11.31 -18.62 2.29
N THR A 207 10.90 -17.85 1.28
CA THR A 207 9.91 -18.26 0.29
C THR A 207 10.10 -17.50 -1.01
N VAL A 208 9.63 -18.07 -2.12
CA VAL A 208 9.63 -17.46 -3.46
C VAL A 208 8.22 -17.02 -3.90
N VAL A 209 7.20 -17.17 -3.03
CA VAL A 209 5.80 -16.94 -3.40
C VAL A 209 5.48 -15.45 -3.60
N ALA A 210 6.14 -14.56 -2.86
CA ALA A 210 6.00 -13.12 -3.01
C ALA A 210 6.96 -12.60 -4.10
N PRO A 211 6.51 -11.76 -5.05
CA PRO A 211 7.36 -11.27 -6.12
C PRO A 211 8.46 -10.32 -5.58
N PRO A 212 9.75 -10.62 -5.79
CA PRO A 212 10.86 -9.77 -5.34
C PRO A 212 10.86 -8.38 -5.96
N ASP A 213 10.30 -8.20 -7.16
CA ASP A 213 10.23 -6.88 -7.81
C ASP A 213 9.34 -5.89 -7.06
N LYS A 214 8.31 -6.39 -6.37
CA LYS A 214 7.35 -5.58 -5.61
C LYS A 214 7.75 -5.42 -4.15
N PHE A 215 8.24 -6.50 -3.53
CA PHE A 215 8.48 -6.54 -2.09
C PHE A 215 9.93 -6.73 -1.69
N GLY A 216 10.84 -7.02 -2.62
CA GLY A 216 12.25 -7.14 -2.32
C GLY A 216 12.95 -5.78 -2.38
N GLU A 217 13.83 -5.54 -1.40
CA GLU A 217 14.71 -4.37 -1.35
C GLU A 217 16.14 -4.79 -1.72
N THR A 218 16.86 -3.93 -2.43
CA THR A 218 18.32 -4.04 -2.56
C THR A 218 18.99 -3.49 -1.30
N LEU A 219 20.29 -3.76 -1.12
CA LEU A 219 21.02 -3.20 0.02
C LEU A 219 20.95 -1.66 0.08
N GLN A 220 20.93 -1.01 -1.09
CA GLN A 220 20.82 0.44 -1.16
C GLN A 220 19.45 0.94 -0.67
N ASP A 221 18.37 0.26 -1.07
CA ASP A 221 17.02 0.61 -0.64
C ASP A 221 16.89 0.48 0.88
N GLU A 222 17.45 -0.59 1.45
CA GLU A 222 17.43 -0.79 2.90
C GLU A 222 18.21 0.29 3.66
N ARG A 223 19.36 0.76 3.12
CA ARG A 223 20.13 1.85 3.72
C ARG A 223 19.34 3.15 3.77
N VAL A 224 18.54 3.41 2.74
CA VAL A 224 17.68 4.60 2.66
C VAL A 224 16.49 4.48 3.61
N ASN A 225 15.81 3.34 3.61
CA ASN A 225 14.54 3.18 4.32
C ASN A 225 14.72 2.76 5.79
N GLY A 226 15.67 1.88 6.07
CA GLY A 226 15.96 1.31 7.39
C GLY A 226 17.24 1.83 8.05
N GLY A 227 17.92 2.79 7.43
CA GLY A 227 19.12 3.46 7.96
C GLY A 227 20.43 2.70 7.70
N ALA A 228 21.48 3.40 7.27
CA ALA A 228 22.79 2.81 6.97
C ALA A 228 23.67 2.62 8.22
N PHE A 229 24.61 1.68 8.15
CA PHE A 229 25.66 1.59 9.16
C PHE A 229 26.73 2.65 8.90
N ILE A 230 26.94 3.55 9.86
CA ILE A 230 27.83 4.71 9.75
C ILE A 230 28.84 4.66 10.91
N GLY A 231 30.12 4.69 10.56
CA GLY A 231 31.22 4.76 11.51
C GLY A 231 31.40 6.13 12.16
N THR A 232 32.33 6.21 13.10
CA THR A 232 32.71 7.45 13.79
C THR A 232 33.32 8.51 12.85
N ASP A 233 33.77 8.10 11.67
CA ASP A 233 34.28 8.93 10.57
C ASP A 233 33.16 9.51 9.68
N GLY A 234 31.90 9.12 9.90
CA GLY A 234 30.76 9.56 9.10
C GLY A 234 30.71 8.94 7.70
N LEU A 235 31.62 8.03 7.36
CA LEU A 235 31.71 7.43 6.04
C LEU A 235 30.88 6.14 5.96
N GLN A 236 30.21 5.95 4.82
CA GLN A 236 29.50 4.71 4.52
C GLN A 236 30.43 3.71 3.83
N PHE A 237 30.37 2.46 4.28
CA PHE A 237 31.15 1.39 3.65
C PHE A 237 30.62 1.03 2.25
N PRO A 238 31.51 0.70 1.29
CA PRO A 238 31.09 0.33 -0.07
C PRO A 238 30.16 -0.88 -0.11
N HIS A 239 29.02 -0.72 -0.77
CA HIS A 239 27.99 -1.77 -0.92
C HIS A 239 28.48 -3.05 -1.65
N LYS A 240 29.58 -3.00 -2.42
CA LYS A 240 30.08 -4.12 -3.25
C LYS A 240 30.69 -5.26 -2.42
N LEU A 241 31.02 -5.01 -1.16
CA LEU A 241 31.65 -5.97 -0.27
C LEU A 241 30.65 -6.89 0.43
N ILE A 242 29.36 -6.54 0.41
CA ILE A 242 28.30 -7.30 1.06
C ILE A 242 27.72 -8.32 0.06
N PRO A 243 27.63 -9.61 0.42
CA PRO A 243 27.00 -10.62 -0.42
C PRO A 243 25.57 -10.23 -0.80
N ASN A 244 25.18 -10.49 -2.04
CA ASN A 244 23.83 -10.27 -2.56
C ASN A 244 23.36 -8.80 -2.46
N ALA A 245 24.27 -7.82 -2.43
CA ALA A 245 23.91 -6.41 -2.29
C ALA A 245 22.96 -5.89 -3.39
N GLY A 246 23.14 -6.37 -4.62
CA GLY A 246 22.30 -6.00 -5.77
C GLY A 246 21.00 -6.81 -5.89
N MET A 247 20.80 -7.85 -5.08
CA MET A 247 19.60 -8.68 -5.16
C MET A 247 18.45 -8.07 -4.37
N ARG A 248 17.21 -8.23 -4.86
CA ARG A 248 16.00 -7.83 -4.15
C ARG A 248 15.58 -8.92 -3.17
N LEU A 249 15.75 -8.68 -1.87
CA LEU A 249 15.44 -9.65 -0.80
C LEU A 249 14.36 -9.11 0.15
N TYR A 250 13.64 -10.02 0.81
CA TYR A 250 12.67 -9.74 1.85
C TYR A 250 12.70 -10.84 2.91
N GLY A 251 12.07 -10.59 4.07
CA GLY A 251 11.92 -11.56 5.15
C GLY A 251 13.24 -12.07 5.71
N GLY A 252 13.34 -13.38 5.96
CA GLY A 252 14.53 -13.96 6.60
C GLY A 252 15.84 -13.71 5.83
N ALA A 253 15.80 -13.77 4.50
CA ALA A 253 16.99 -13.48 3.68
C ALA A 253 17.46 -12.03 3.84
N GLN A 254 16.52 -11.10 3.97
CA GLN A 254 16.81 -9.69 4.22
C GLN A 254 17.43 -9.48 5.60
N TYR A 255 16.86 -10.12 6.63
CA TYR A 255 17.38 -10.11 8.00
C TYR A 255 18.84 -10.59 8.06
N HIS A 256 19.15 -11.73 7.42
CA HIS A 256 20.52 -12.26 7.38
C HIS A 256 21.50 -11.33 6.67
N ARG A 257 21.07 -10.66 5.59
CA ARG A 257 21.92 -9.68 4.89
C ARG A 257 22.24 -8.48 5.78
N ALA A 258 21.26 -7.94 6.51
CA ALA A 258 21.49 -6.84 7.45
C ALA A 258 22.46 -7.23 8.58
N MET A 259 22.33 -8.45 9.12
CA MET A 259 23.25 -8.97 10.15
C MET A 259 24.67 -9.17 9.60
N ALA A 260 24.80 -9.66 8.36
CA ALA A 260 26.09 -9.80 7.70
C ALA A 260 26.76 -8.45 7.43
N GLU A 261 25.99 -7.43 7.03
CA GLU A 261 26.48 -6.06 6.87
C GLU A 261 26.98 -5.49 8.20
N PHE A 262 26.20 -5.63 9.27
CA PHE A 262 26.62 -5.23 10.63
C PHE A 262 27.93 -5.90 11.04
N ARG A 263 28.02 -7.23 10.89
CA ARG A 263 29.23 -7.98 11.26
C ARG A 263 30.46 -7.52 10.48
N PHE A 264 30.29 -7.25 9.18
CA PHE A 264 31.36 -6.76 8.34
C PHE A 264 31.82 -5.36 8.75
N VAL A 265 30.87 -4.43 8.94
CA VAL A 265 31.16 -3.04 9.29
C VAL A 265 31.74 -2.93 10.70
N ALA A 266 31.01 -3.39 11.72
CA ALA A 266 31.45 -3.29 13.10
C ALA A 266 32.70 -4.14 13.39
N GLY A 267 32.88 -5.28 12.72
CA GLY A 267 34.10 -6.09 12.81
C GLY A 267 35.32 -5.50 12.10
N GLY A 268 35.11 -4.64 11.10
CA GLY A 268 36.18 -3.92 10.40
C GLY A 268 36.75 -2.72 11.17
N ILE A 269 36.06 -2.24 12.20
CA ILE A 269 36.43 -1.02 12.91
C ILE A 269 37.65 -1.24 13.81
N LYS A 270 38.64 -0.38 13.65
CA LYS A 270 39.84 -0.32 14.47
C LYS A 270 39.59 0.56 15.70
N CYS A 271 40.37 0.34 16.76
CA CYS A 271 40.31 1.22 17.92
C CYS A 271 40.61 2.67 17.49
N PRO A 272 39.77 3.66 17.86
CA PRO A 272 40.03 5.06 17.56
C PRO A 272 41.40 5.52 18.07
N PRO A 273 42.00 6.56 17.47
CA PRO A 273 43.30 7.05 17.91
C PRO A 273 43.25 7.45 19.39
N ILE A 274 44.31 7.08 20.09
CA ILE A 274 44.50 7.35 21.52
C ILE A 274 45.53 8.46 21.64
N THR A 275 45.14 9.54 22.30
CA THR A 275 46.02 10.69 22.54
C THR A 275 46.85 10.49 23.81
N ARG A 276 47.99 11.18 23.89
CA ARG A 276 48.79 11.23 25.12
C ARG A 276 47.99 11.77 26.31
N GLU A 277 47.12 12.75 26.06
CA GLU A 277 46.25 13.33 27.08
C GLU A 277 45.31 12.29 27.68
N GLU A 278 44.69 11.44 26.85
CA GLU A 278 43.85 10.34 27.32
C GLU A 278 44.62 9.32 28.17
N ILE A 279 45.87 9.02 27.80
CA ILE A 279 46.74 8.11 28.57
C ILE A 279 47.06 8.71 29.94
N VAL A 280 47.54 9.96 29.96
CA VAL A 280 47.90 10.65 31.21
C VAL A 280 46.69 10.81 32.12
N ASN A 281 45.53 11.18 31.57
CA ASN A 281 44.29 11.32 32.33
C ASN A 281 43.79 9.99 32.91
N ALA A 282 43.96 8.88 32.19
CA ALA A 282 43.56 7.55 32.65
C ALA A 282 44.53 6.95 33.70
N CYS A 283 45.81 7.31 33.66
CA CYS A 283 46.81 6.84 34.63
C CYS A 283 46.51 7.29 36.07
N GLY A 284 45.93 8.47 36.27
CA GLY A 284 45.53 8.97 37.59
C GLY A 284 46.69 9.50 38.46
N VAL A 285 46.49 9.56 39.78
CA VAL A 285 47.38 10.21 40.78
C VAL A 285 48.39 9.23 41.40
N GLU A 286 48.45 7.98 40.95
CA GLU A 286 49.36 6.99 41.55
C GLU A 286 50.82 7.25 41.13
N ASP A 287 51.67 7.54 42.11
CA ASP A 287 53.08 7.93 41.93
C ASP A 287 54.01 6.79 41.46
N ILE A 288 53.48 5.56 41.31
CA ILE A 288 54.25 4.36 40.90
C ILE A 288 53.72 3.85 39.55
N HIS A 289 54.53 3.90 38.51
CA HIS A 289 54.15 3.42 37.17
C HIS A 289 54.68 2.00 36.89
N ASP A 290 54.00 0.99 37.42
CA ASP A 290 54.30 -0.44 37.19
C ASP A 290 53.47 -1.05 36.04
N GLY A 291 53.75 -2.31 35.69
CA GLY A 291 53.00 -3.05 34.66
C GLY A 291 51.50 -3.19 34.96
N THR A 292 51.13 -3.21 36.24
CA THR A 292 49.74 -3.27 36.71
C THR A 292 48.99 -1.98 36.37
N ASN A 293 49.64 -0.83 36.55
CA ASN A 293 49.08 0.49 36.25
C ASN A 293 48.92 0.76 34.75
N TYR A 294 49.83 0.24 33.91
CA TYR A 294 49.64 0.28 32.46
C TYR A 294 48.44 -0.58 32.01
N SER A 295 48.23 -1.73 32.63
CA SER A 295 47.07 -2.59 32.32
C SER A 295 45.75 -1.93 32.73
N ARG A 296 45.69 -1.30 33.91
CA ARG A 296 44.52 -0.57 34.40
C ARG A 296 44.19 0.61 33.47
N THR A 297 45.21 1.41 33.13
CA THR A 297 45.09 2.55 32.21
C THR A 297 44.56 2.09 30.85
N ALA A 298 45.13 1.00 30.31
CA ALA A 298 44.70 0.45 29.04
C ALA A 298 43.25 -0.06 29.07
N CYS A 299 42.84 -0.72 30.16
CA CYS A 299 41.45 -1.15 30.33
C CYS A 299 40.48 0.04 30.31
N VAL A 300 40.76 1.10 31.09
CA VAL A 300 39.89 2.29 31.17
C VAL A 300 39.70 2.94 29.79
N ILE A 301 40.79 3.14 29.05
CA ILE A 301 40.74 3.76 27.72
C ILE A 301 40.04 2.83 26.72
N ALA A 302 40.40 1.54 26.69
CA ALA A 302 39.81 0.59 25.76
C ALA A 302 38.30 0.46 25.97
N VAL A 303 37.85 0.44 27.22
CA VAL A 303 36.45 0.41 27.61
C VAL A 303 35.70 1.64 27.11
N ALA A 304 36.21 2.84 27.41
CA ALA A 304 35.58 4.08 27.00
C ALA A 304 35.45 4.14 25.47
N LYS A 305 36.56 3.88 24.76
CA LYS A 305 36.59 3.87 23.29
C LYS A 305 35.66 2.81 22.70
N ALA A 306 35.60 1.61 23.29
CA ALA A 306 34.73 0.53 22.80
C ALA A 306 33.25 0.91 22.97
N ARG A 307 32.86 1.46 24.12
CA ARG A 307 31.49 1.91 24.35
C ARG A 307 31.07 2.98 23.34
N ASP A 308 31.85 4.06 23.23
CA ASP A 308 31.56 5.17 22.32
C ASP A 308 31.50 4.72 20.85
N THR A 309 32.27 3.69 20.50
CA THR A 309 32.30 3.14 19.13
C THR A 309 31.12 2.22 18.86
N PHE A 310 30.77 1.32 19.77
CA PHE A 310 29.83 0.22 19.50
C PHE A 310 28.37 0.54 19.85
N GLU A 311 28.12 1.44 20.80
CA GLU A 311 26.77 1.88 21.19
C GLU A 311 25.95 2.39 19.98
N PRO A 312 26.46 3.27 19.10
CA PRO A 312 25.72 3.71 17.91
C PRO A 312 25.37 2.59 16.92
N PHE A 313 26.19 1.54 16.82
CA PHE A 313 25.91 0.42 15.92
C PHE A 313 24.76 -0.45 16.41
N LEU A 314 24.51 -0.51 17.73
CA LEU A 314 23.34 -1.20 18.28
C LEU A 314 22.05 -0.50 17.88
N ASP A 315 22.01 0.82 17.98
CA ASP A 315 20.85 1.61 17.55
C ASP A 315 20.62 1.46 16.04
N GLN A 316 21.68 1.58 15.23
CA GLN A 316 21.58 1.41 13.78
C GLN A 316 21.09 0.01 13.38
N LEU A 317 21.60 -1.04 14.04
CA LEU A 317 21.15 -2.42 13.79
C LEU A 317 19.69 -2.61 14.21
N GLY A 318 19.32 -2.11 15.39
CA GLY A 318 17.96 -2.16 15.90
C GLY A 318 16.96 -1.50 14.95
N CYS A 319 17.25 -0.27 14.49
CA CYS A 319 16.43 0.41 13.49
C CYS A 319 16.30 -0.38 12.18
N ARG A 320 17.41 -0.94 11.67
CA ARG A 320 17.39 -1.71 10.43
C ARG A 320 16.56 -3.00 10.55
N LEU A 321 16.73 -3.75 11.64
CA LEU A 321 16.00 -5.00 11.84
C LEU A 321 14.52 -4.76 12.15
N LEU A 322 14.18 -3.67 12.85
CA LEU A 322 12.80 -3.24 13.06
C LEU A 322 12.10 -2.91 11.74
N HIS A 323 12.78 -2.19 10.84
CA HIS A 323 12.27 -1.91 9.50
C HIS A 323 11.95 -3.21 8.74
N ILE A 324 12.88 -4.16 8.72
CA ILE A 324 12.69 -5.47 8.08
C ILE A 324 11.50 -6.21 8.68
N LEU A 325 11.37 -6.21 10.02
CA LEU A 325 10.27 -6.87 10.72
C LEU A 325 8.92 -6.24 10.38
N LYS A 326 8.81 -4.91 10.41
CA LYS A 326 7.58 -4.18 10.04
C LYS A 326 7.15 -4.44 8.60
N ARG A 327 8.10 -4.66 7.69
CA ARG A 327 7.82 -5.00 6.28
C ARG A 327 7.24 -6.40 6.09
N LEU A 328 7.36 -7.31 7.05
CA LEU A 328 6.73 -8.62 6.93
C LEU A 328 5.20 -8.52 6.88
N LEU A 329 4.61 -7.57 7.61
CA LEU A 329 3.16 -7.38 7.67
C LEU A 329 2.52 -7.14 6.28
N PRO A 330 2.90 -6.11 5.50
CA PRO A 330 2.30 -5.88 4.18
C PRO A 330 2.54 -7.03 3.20
N ILE A 331 3.65 -7.77 3.33
CA ILE A 331 3.94 -8.94 2.48
C ILE A 331 3.00 -10.09 2.86
N SER A 332 2.84 -10.38 4.15
CA SER A 332 1.89 -11.40 4.63
C SER A 332 0.45 -11.09 4.21
N VAL A 333 0.02 -9.82 4.30
CA VAL A 333 -1.30 -9.39 3.86
C VAL A 333 -1.48 -9.60 2.35
N TYR A 334 -0.46 -9.28 1.54
CA TYR A 334 -0.50 -9.55 0.10
C TYR A 334 -0.63 -11.05 -0.22
N LEU A 335 0.07 -11.91 0.53
CA LEU A 335 -0.04 -13.36 0.34
C LEU A 335 -1.45 -13.86 0.67
N LEU A 336 -2.07 -13.35 1.74
CA LEU A 336 -3.47 -13.67 2.09
C LEU A 336 -4.45 -13.20 1.01
N GLN A 337 -4.22 -12.01 0.42
CA GLN A 337 -5.04 -11.50 -0.69
C GLN A 337 -4.93 -12.38 -1.94
N LYS A 338 -3.72 -12.83 -2.26
CA LYS A 338 -3.47 -13.71 -3.41
C LYS A 338 -4.19 -15.05 -3.26
N ASP A 339 -4.25 -15.59 -2.04
CA ASP A 339 -4.87 -16.88 -1.75
C ASP A 339 -6.40 -16.78 -1.53
N GLY A 340 -6.98 -15.58 -1.60
CA GLY A 340 -8.41 -15.35 -1.39
C GLY A 340 -8.85 -15.43 0.08
N GLU A 341 -7.89 -15.46 1.01
CA GLU A 341 -8.09 -15.61 2.46
C GLU A 341 -8.14 -14.26 3.18
N TYR A 342 -8.19 -13.15 2.43
CA TYR A 342 -8.22 -11.80 2.97
C TYR A 342 -9.63 -11.39 3.40
N LEU A 343 -9.75 -10.84 4.61
CA LEU A 343 -11.00 -10.30 5.14
C LEU A 343 -11.32 -8.92 4.54
N SER A 344 -11.80 -8.90 3.29
CA SER A 344 -12.28 -7.69 2.63
C SER A 344 -13.47 -7.08 3.38
N GLY A 345 -13.48 -5.76 3.56
CA GLY A 345 -14.56 -5.04 4.24
C GLY A 345 -14.36 -4.83 5.74
N HIS A 346 -13.37 -5.49 6.37
CA HIS A 346 -13.09 -5.36 7.81
C HIS A 346 -11.82 -4.55 8.08
N ALA A 347 -11.84 -3.27 7.70
CA ALA A 347 -10.67 -2.39 7.81
C ALA A 347 -10.22 -2.14 9.26
N VAL A 348 -11.17 -2.06 10.20
CA VAL A 348 -10.90 -1.84 11.63
C VAL A 348 -10.14 -3.03 12.22
N PHE A 349 -10.60 -4.25 11.94
CA PHE A 349 -9.92 -5.49 12.33
C PHE A 349 -8.48 -5.55 11.82
N LEU A 350 -8.26 -5.26 10.53
CA LEU A 350 -6.92 -5.26 9.93
C LEU A 350 -6.01 -4.19 10.54
N ARG A 351 -6.55 -3.00 10.84
CA ARG A 351 -5.82 -1.94 11.53
C ARG A 351 -5.43 -2.39 12.94
N ARG A 352 -6.30 -3.11 13.65
CA ARG A 352 -5.98 -3.64 14.99
C ARG A 352 -4.81 -4.63 14.93
N ILE A 353 -4.86 -5.62 14.04
CA ILE A 353 -3.75 -6.58 13.85
C ILE A 353 -2.46 -5.85 13.48
N THR A 354 -2.55 -4.85 12.59
CA THR A 354 -1.41 -4.02 12.18
C THR A 354 -0.79 -3.30 13.37
N SER A 355 -1.61 -2.65 14.21
CA SER A 355 -1.13 -1.95 15.41
C SER A 355 -0.53 -2.91 16.42
N SER A 356 -1.18 -4.04 16.68
CA SER A 356 -0.71 -5.07 17.61
C SER A 356 0.65 -5.64 17.18
N PHE A 357 0.79 -5.97 15.89
CA PHE A 357 2.07 -6.43 15.30
C PHE A 357 3.17 -5.36 15.40
N ASN A 358 2.87 -4.10 15.07
CA ASN A 358 3.86 -3.01 15.12
C ASN A 358 4.31 -2.74 16.56
N ASN A 359 3.39 -2.73 17.52
CA ASN A 359 3.69 -2.57 18.94
C ASN A 359 4.57 -3.71 19.46
N PHE A 360 4.27 -4.94 19.04
CA PHE A 360 5.12 -6.11 19.33
C PHE A 360 6.53 -5.96 18.75
N ALA A 361 6.64 -5.54 17.48
CA ALA A 361 7.92 -5.36 16.81
C ALA A 361 8.79 -4.31 17.52
N GLU A 362 8.20 -3.16 17.87
CA GLU A 362 8.89 -2.07 18.57
C GLU A 362 9.29 -2.44 20.00
N SER A 363 8.41 -3.12 20.74
CA SER A 363 8.72 -3.57 22.10
C SER A 363 9.79 -4.66 22.14
N SER A 364 9.73 -5.60 21.19
CA SER A 364 10.73 -6.67 21.05
C SER A 364 12.09 -6.12 20.67
N GLU A 365 12.15 -5.16 19.74
CA GLU A 365 13.40 -4.49 19.37
C GLU A 365 13.98 -3.72 20.55
N ARG A 366 13.16 -2.90 21.24
CA ARG A 366 13.61 -2.12 22.40
C ARG A 366 14.18 -3.03 23.50
N SER A 367 13.47 -4.09 23.85
CA SER A 367 13.92 -5.06 24.87
C SER A 367 15.19 -5.79 24.44
N CYS A 368 15.32 -6.15 23.16
CA CYS A 368 16.54 -6.78 22.64
C CYS A 368 17.72 -5.82 22.70
N ARG A 369 17.52 -4.56 22.29
CA ARG A 369 18.56 -3.52 22.29
C ARG A 369 19.04 -3.20 23.71
N GLU A 370 18.11 -3.05 24.66
CA GLU A 370 18.43 -2.84 26.09
C GLU A 370 19.31 -3.97 26.63
N LYS A 371 18.99 -5.23 26.32
CA LYS A 371 19.83 -6.38 26.70
C LYS A 371 21.21 -6.33 26.06
N CYS A 372 21.32 -5.95 24.78
CA CYS A 372 22.63 -5.78 24.13
C CYS A 372 23.44 -4.66 24.79
N MET A 373 22.79 -3.56 25.16
CA MET A 373 23.40 -2.45 25.88
C MET A 373 23.88 -2.86 27.28
N GLU A 374 23.08 -3.62 28.02
CA GLU A 374 23.47 -4.17 29.32
C GLU A 374 24.72 -5.06 29.21
N ASP A 375 24.82 -5.90 28.17
CA ASP A 375 26.01 -6.72 27.92
C ASP A 375 27.23 -5.87 27.58
N LEU A 376 27.06 -4.85 26.75
CA LEU A 376 28.14 -3.92 26.41
C LEU A 376 28.64 -3.21 27.67
N VAL A 377 27.72 -2.71 28.51
CA VAL A 377 28.03 -2.06 29.79
C VAL A 377 28.67 -3.03 30.77
N SER A 378 28.18 -4.27 30.89
CA SER A 378 28.72 -5.29 31.79
C SER A 378 30.13 -5.71 31.38
N THR A 379 30.32 -5.98 30.09
CA THR A 379 31.62 -6.35 29.51
C THR A 379 32.63 -5.24 29.74
N THR A 380 32.21 -3.99 29.58
CA THR A 380 33.08 -2.82 29.80
C THR A 380 33.30 -2.48 31.28
N ARG A 381 32.39 -2.86 32.19
CA ARG A 381 32.54 -2.62 33.64
C ARG A 381 33.54 -3.54 34.33
N TYR A 382 33.66 -4.80 33.89
CA TYR A 382 34.47 -5.83 34.57
C TYR A 382 35.68 -6.31 33.73
N VAL A 383 36.22 -5.47 32.82
CA VAL A 383 37.39 -5.84 32.01
C VAL A 383 38.60 -6.09 32.91
N THR A 384 38.83 -7.37 33.22
CA THR A 384 40.08 -7.87 33.76
C THR A 384 40.91 -8.43 32.62
N TRP A 385 42.23 -8.19 32.67
CA TRP A 385 43.22 -8.68 31.69
C TRP A 385 43.08 -10.17 31.34
N SER A 386 42.54 -10.97 32.28
CA SER A 386 42.38 -12.42 32.16
C SER A 386 41.27 -12.87 31.19
N LEU A 387 40.20 -12.08 31.00
CA LEU A 387 38.99 -12.56 30.31
C LEU A 387 39.13 -12.61 28.77
N HIS A 388 40.04 -11.83 28.18
CA HIS A 388 40.17 -11.65 26.73
C HIS A 388 41.44 -12.32 26.14
N ASN A 389 42.09 -13.20 26.90
CA ASN A 389 43.46 -13.64 26.66
C ASN A 389 43.63 -14.78 25.62
N LYS A 390 42.90 -14.74 24.49
CA LYS A 390 43.09 -15.70 23.38
C LYS A 390 44.28 -15.37 22.46
N ASN A 391 44.90 -14.19 22.60
CA ASN A 391 45.93 -13.68 21.69
C ASN A 391 47.29 -13.37 22.35
N ARG A 392 47.72 -14.19 23.32
CA ARG A 392 49.03 -14.05 24.00
C ARG A 392 50.22 -14.05 23.02
N ALA A 393 50.10 -14.74 21.89
CA ALA A 393 51.16 -14.84 20.88
C ALA A 393 51.46 -13.50 20.19
N GLY A 394 50.44 -12.70 19.86
CA GLY A 394 50.62 -11.41 19.17
C GLY A 394 51.26 -10.35 20.06
N LEU A 395 50.91 -10.33 21.35
CA LEU A 395 51.55 -9.43 22.31
C LEU A 395 52.98 -9.86 22.63
N ARG A 396 53.26 -11.16 22.72
CA ARG A 396 54.64 -11.67 22.87
C ARG A 396 55.50 -11.26 21.69
N GLN A 397 55.02 -11.47 20.46
CA GLN A 397 55.73 -11.08 19.24
C GLN A 397 55.96 -9.55 19.16
N PHE A 398 55.00 -8.75 19.62
CA PHE A 398 55.13 -7.29 19.72
C PHE A 398 56.15 -6.86 20.78
N LEU A 399 56.13 -7.47 21.97
CA LEU A 399 57.07 -7.17 23.06
C LEU A 399 58.49 -7.70 22.77
N ASP A 400 58.61 -8.85 22.11
CA ASP A 400 59.89 -9.44 21.68
C ASP A 400 60.58 -8.57 20.61
N SER A 401 59.81 -7.83 19.79
CA SER A 401 60.33 -6.82 18.85
C SER A 401 61.09 -5.68 19.55
N PHE A 402 60.80 -5.40 20.83
CA PHE A 402 61.53 -4.40 21.62
C PHE A 402 62.85 -4.94 22.19
N GLY A 403 62.97 -6.26 22.39
CA GLY A 403 64.18 -6.88 22.96
C GLY A 403 65.37 -6.98 22.01
N GLY A 404 65.17 -6.71 20.71
CA GLY A 404 66.16 -6.99 19.66
C GLY A 404 67.03 -5.82 19.18
N THR A 405 66.83 -4.57 19.64
CA THR A 405 67.35 -3.39 18.91
C THR A 405 68.37 -2.52 19.64
N GLU A 406 68.95 -2.92 20.77
CA GLU A 406 69.96 -2.09 21.47
C GLU A 406 71.34 -2.74 21.72
N GLN A 407 71.78 -3.64 20.84
CA GLN A 407 73.22 -4.00 20.73
C GLN A 407 73.63 -4.24 19.28
N SER A 408 73.88 -3.17 18.51
CA SER A 408 74.78 -3.25 17.35
C SER A 408 75.26 -1.86 16.93
N SER A 409 76.32 -1.41 17.57
CA SER A 409 77.18 -0.35 17.04
C SER A 409 78.61 -0.67 17.46
N MET A 410 79.29 -1.50 16.66
CA MET A 410 80.72 -1.40 16.33
C MET A 410 81.15 -2.62 15.49
N GLY A 411 81.59 -2.36 14.25
CA GLY A 411 82.59 -3.19 13.55
C GLY A 411 82.14 -3.98 12.31
N ASN A 412 82.55 -3.47 11.14
CA ASN A 412 82.80 -4.13 9.84
C ASN A 412 83.14 -5.65 9.92
N ASN A 413 82.87 -6.54 8.96
CA ASN A 413 83.06 -6.46 7.51
C ASN A 413 82.37 -7.65 6.77
N SER A 414 81.83 -7.37 5.58
CA SER A 414 81.78 -8.16 4.32
C SER A 414 81.24 -9.62 4.19
N VAL A 415 80.23 -9.75 3.30
CA VAL A 415 80.06 -10.70 2.14
C VAL A 415 79.85 -12.20 2.47
N SER A 416 78.92 -13.02 1.92
CA SER A 416 78.28 -13.15 0.59
C SER A 416 76.98 -13.99 0.62
N LEU A 417 76.20 -13.85 -0.46
CA LEU A 417 75.01 -14.60 -0.89
C LEU A 417 75.21 -16.11 -1.16
N SER A 418 74.16 -16.92 -0.95
CA SER A 418 73.67 -17.98 -1.88
C SER A 418 72.37 -18.62 -1.33
N VAL A 419 71.20 -18.37 -1.93
CA VAL A 419 70.48 -19.18 -2.96
C VAL A 419 69.70 -20.40 -2.41
N SER A 420 68.43 -20.40 -2.79
CA SER A 420 67.32 -21.34 -2.53
C SER A 420 67.46 -22.71 -3.22
N GLN A 421 66.88 -23.76 -2.61
CA GLN A 421 66.20 -24.89 -3.28
C GLN A 421 65.49 -25.74 -2.19
N GLU A 422 64.15 -25.72 -2.10
CA GLU A 422 63.21 -26.71 -2.66
C GLU A 422 63.53 -28.18 -2.31
N SER A 423 62.67 -28.80 -1.48
CA SER A 423 61.80 -29.94 -1.83
C SER A 423 61.41 -30.78 -0.60
N SER A 424 60.09 -30.94 -0.40
CA SER A 424 59.47 -32.07 0.30
C SER A 424 59.37 -33.27 -0.68
N PRO A 425 58.81 -34.47 -0.36
CA PRO A 425 58.17 -34.90 0.90
C PRO A 425 58.40 -36.39 1.32
N ALA A 426 57.86 -36.70 2.52
CA ALA A 426 57.00 -37.86 2.83
C ALA A 426 57.54 -39.13 3.56
N VAL A 427 56.67 -39.56 4.49
CA VAL A 427 56.26 -40.93 4.87
C VAL A 427 56.77 -41.54 6.20
N ALA A 428 55.78 -41.68 7.12
CA ALA A 428 55.46 -42.79 8.06
C ALA A 428 56.52 -43.26 9.09
N ASN A 429 56.23 -43.11 10.39
CA ASN A 429 55.48 -44.04 11.25
C ASN A 429 56.42 -45.08 11.92
N ASP A 430 56.68 -44.98 13.22
CA ASP A 430 55.99 -45.79 14.23
C ASP A 430 56.50 -45.47 15.66
N LYS A 431 55.54 -45.62 16.58
CA LYS A 431 55.57 -45.87 18.03
C LYS A 431 56.92 -46.29 18.65
N GLN A 432 57.23 -45.82 19.87
CA GLN A 432 56.75 -46.42 21.14
C GLN A 432 57.33 -45.71 22.38
N ASP A 433 56.48 -45.63 23.41
CA ASP A 433 56.76 -45.20 24.79
C ASP A 433 57.92 -45.96 25.46
N ILE A 434 58.57 -45.31 26.44
CA ILE A 434 58.65 -45.74 27.85
C ILE A 434 59.49 -44.72 28.65
N LYS A 435 58.87 -44.17 29.70
CA LYS A 435 59.51 -43.46 30.83
C LYS A 435 59.69 -44.50 31.97
N PRO A 436 60.75 -44.45 32.80
CA PRO A 436 60.67 -43.68 34.07
C PRO A 436 62.02 -42.99 34.41
N ARG A 437 62.08 -41.77 34.94
CA ARG A 437 61.80 -41.24 36.30
C ARG A 437 62.85 -41.64 37.36
N ALA A 438 63.31 -40.61 38.10
CA ALA A 438 64.16 -40.55 39.30
C ALA A 438 65.62 -40.12 39.03
N ASP A 439 66.32 -39.40 39.90
CA ASP A 439 65.98 -38.35 40.86
C ASP A 439 67.32 -37.66 41.21
N VAL A 440 67.28 -36.33 41.34
CA VAL A 440 67.97 -35.48 42.32
C VAL A 440 69.32 -35.99 42.91
N LYS A 441 70.40 -35.22 42.68
CA LYS A 441 71.26 -34.75 43.79
C LYS A 441 72.10 -33.52 43.43
N LEU A 442 72.15 -32.62 44.39
CA LEU A 442 72.67 -31.26 44.41
C LEU A 442 73.82 -31.23 45.44
N SER A 443 74.95 -30.61 45.12
CA SER A 443 75.92 -29.96 46.05
C SER A 443 77.15 -29.49 45.25
N HIS A 444 77.34 -28.19 45.01
CA HIS A 444 78.08 -27.22 45.84
C HIS A 444 79.55 -27.60 46.14
N LEU A 445 80.51 -26.81 45.62
CA LEU A 445 81.37 -25.89 46.38
C LEU A 445 82.30 -25.07 45.45
N ALA A 446 82.75 -23.92 45.96
CA ALA A 446 83.11 -22.69 45.25
C ALA A 446 84.63 -22.42 45.11
N SER A 447 84.98 -21.48 44.21
CA SER A 447 86.12 -20.54 44.24
C SER A 447 86.12 -19.81 42.88
N GLY A 448 86.17 -18.48 42.69
CA GLY A 448 86.40 -17.32 43.53
C GLY A 448 86.87 -16.16 42.60
N ILE A 449 86.41 -14.94 42.88
CA ILE A 449 87.08 -13.63 42.67
C ILE A 449 86.85 -12.84 41.34
N GLU A 450 86.15 -11.70 41.55
CA GLU A 450 86.24 -10.34 40.96
C GLU A 450 85.72 -9.97 39.55
N SER A 451 84.62 -9.20 39.53
CA SER A 451 84.52 -7.91 38.80
C SER A 451 83.25 -7.14 39.21
N SER A 452 83.30 -6.53 40.40
CA SER A 452 82.35 -5.52 40.86
C SER A 452 82.82 -4.14 40.39
N THR A 453 82.32 -3.66 39.24
CA THR A 453 82.42 -2.23 38.86
C THR A 453 81.55 -1.81 37.66
N ALA A 454 80.98 -2.74 36.89
CA ALA A 454 80.15 -2.40 35.72
C ALA A 454 78.63 -2.29 35.99
N ILE A 455 78.16 -2.80 37.13
CA ILE A 455 76.71 -2.91 37.44
C ILE A 455 76.17 -1.60 38.09
N GLN A 456 77.02 -0.84 38.78
CA GLN A 456 76.57 0.37 39.48
C GLN A 456 76.23 1.55 38.55
N THR A 457 76.81 1.62 37.35
CA THR A 457 76.57 2.73 36.40
C THR A 457 75.32 2.56 35.54
N THR A 458 74.85 1.33 35.36
CA THR A 458 73.57 1.03 34.68
C THR A 458 72.41 1.21 35.64
N ASP A 459 72.55 0.76 36.89
CA ASP A 459 71.52 0.90 37.93
C ASP A 459 71.30 2.37 38.32
N THR A 460 72.34 3.20 38.35
CA THR A 460 72.19 4.65 38.62
C THR A 460 71.54 5.41 37.45
N ARG A 461 71.78 5.03 36.19
CA ARG A 461 71.10 5.64 35.02
C ARG A 461 69.64 5.19 34.87
N LEU A 462 69.34 3.95 35.24
CA LEU A 462 67.97 3.44 35.31
C LEU A 462 67.22 4.04 36.50
N ALA A 463 67.89 4.22 37.65
CA ALA A 463 67.35 4.93 38.80
C ALA A 463 67.10 6.42 38.49
N ASP A 464 67.98 7.12 37.78
CA ASP A 464 67.78 8.52 37.34
C ASP A 464 66.68 8.64 36.26
N LEU A 465 66.55 7.65 35.36
CA LEU A 465 65.43 7.57 34.42
C LEU A 465 64.10 7.25 35.13
N LEU A 466 64.13 6.43 36.18
CA LEU A 466 62.97 6.13 37.01
C LEU A 466 62.61 7.36 37.86
N ASP A 467 63.54 8.03 38.52
CA ASP A 467 63.29 9.24 39.32
C ASP A 467 62.81 10.42 38.46
N SER A 468 63.33 10.57 37.24
CA SER A 468 62.80 11.57 36.30
C SER A 468 61.42 11.22 35.73
N THR A 469 61.01 9.94 35.77
CA THR A 469 59.66 9.47 35.43
C THR A 469 58.70 9.59 36.61
N LEU A 470 59.18 9.34 37.85
CA LEU A 470 58.44 9.37 39.11
C LEU A 470 58.04 10.79 39.54
N TRP A 471 58.88 11.80 39.27
CA TRP A 471 58.64 13.17 39.75
C TRP A 471 58.13 14.16 38.69
N ASN A 472 58.25 13.88 37.38
CA ASN A 472 57.88 14.83 36.32
C ASN A 472 56.62 14.50 35.52
N ARG A 473 55.86 13.44 35.84
CA ARG A 473 54.73 12.94 35.01
C ARG A 473 55.09 12.78 33.52
N ARG A 474 56.37 12.63 33.20
CA ARG A 474 56.82 12.41 31.82
C ARG A 474 56.78 10.91 31.57
N LEU A 475 55.67 10.42 31.01
CA LEU A 475 55.66 9.06 30.46
C LEU A 475 56.79 8.94 29.42
N ALA A 476 57.65 7.95 29.63
CA ALA A 476 58.65 7.55 28.66
C ALA A 476 57.96 7.10 27.35
N PRO A 477 58.52 7.37 26.17
CA PRO A 477 57.95 6.92 24.90
C PRO A 477 57.72 5.40 24.81
N SER A 478 58.44 4.61 25.62
CA SER A 478 58.26 3.16 25.76
C SER A 478 56.98 2.78 26.52
N SER A 479 56.58 3.51 27.57
CA SER A 479 55.39 3.21 28.36
C SER A 479 54.09 3.58 27.63
N GLU A 480 54.06 4.69 26.90
CA GLU A 480 52.95 5.04 26.00
C GLU A 480 52.70 3.96 24.96
N ARG A 481 53.76 3.40 24.36
CA ARG A 481 53.66 2.34 23.34
C ARG A 481 53.09 1.05 23.92
N ILE A 482 53.47 0.70 25.16
CA ILE A 482 52.93 -0.47 25.87
C ILE A 482 51.43 -0.28 26.12
N VAL A 483 51.02 0.86 26.69
CA VAL A 483 49.59 1.18 26.91
C VAL A 483 48.82 1.14 25.60
N TYR A 484 49.36 1.74 24.54
CA TYR A 484 48.73 1.73 23.21
C TYR A 484 48.48 0.30 22.70
N ALA A 485 49.49 -0.57 22.75
CA ALA A 485 49.36 -1.96 22.32
C ALA A 485 48.34 -2.74 23.17
N LEU A 486 48.33 -2.51 24.48
CA LEU A 486 47.36 -3.12 25.40
C LEU A 486 45.92 -2.65 25.07
N VAL A 487 45.71 -1.36 24.82
CA VAL A 487 44.38 -0.82 24.45
C VAL A 487 43.88 -1.46 23.16
N GLN A 488 44.72 -1.54 22.12
CA GLN A 488 44.35 -2.16 20.85
C GLN A 488 43.92 -3.63 21.02
N GLN A 489 44.65 -4.38 21.85
CA GLN A 489 44.37 -5.79 22.10
C GLN A 489 43.08 -5.99 22.92
N ILE A 490 42.84 -5.16 23.93
CA ILE A 490 41.62 -5.20 24.75
C ILE A 490 40.41 -4.79 23.89
N PHE A 491 40.53 -3.71 23.12
CA PHE A 491 39.48 -3.25 22.22
C PHE A 491 39.09 -4.32 21.20
N HIS A 492 40.08 -5.00 20.60
CA HIS A 492 39.82 -6.13 19.71
C HIS A 492 39.05 -7.25 20.41
N GLY A 493 39.43 -7.60 21.65
CA GLY A 493 38.70 -8.59 22.45
C GLY A 493 37.24 -8.21 22.72
N ILE A 494 37.00 -6.94 23.11
CA ILE A 494 35.64 -6.41 23.33
C ILE A 494 34.82 -6.46 22.04
N ARG A 495 35.43 -6.10 20.90
CA ARG A 495 34.77 -6.13 19.59
C ARG A 495 34.29 -7.52 19.20
N GLU A 496 35.14 -8.53 19.29
CA GLU A 496 34.76 -9.91 18.93
C GLU A 496 33.63 -10.44 19.83
N TYR A 497 33.70 -10.15 21.13
CA TYR A 497 32.63 -10.49 22.08
C TYR A 497 31.33 -9.75 21.76
N PHE A 498 31.40 -8.45 21.51
CA PHE A 498 30.28 -7.61 21.15
C PHE A 498 29.56 -8.15 19.92
N LEU A 499 30.27 -8.42 18.83
CA LEU A 499 29.67 -8.96 17.61
C LEU A 499 28.93 -10.28 17.85
N ALA A 500 29.57 -11.22 18.57
CA ALA A 500 28.99 -12.52 18.86
C ALA A 500 27.76 -12.42 19.79
N SER A 501 27.84 -11.58 20.83
CA SER A 501 26.73 -11.38 21.77
C SER A 501 25.54 -10.72 21.08
N VAL A 502 25.77 -9.66 20.29
CA VAL A 502 24.71 -8.93 19.58
C VAL A 502 23.99 -9.82 18.57
N GLU A 503 24.74 -10.55 17.75
CA GLU A 503 24.17 -11.48 16.78
C GLU A 503 23.30 -12.55 17.47
N LEU A 504 23.80 -13.14 18.55
CA LEU A 504 23.05 -14.12 19.35
C LEU A 504 21.79 -13.50 19.95
N LYS A 505 21.89 -12.31 20.54
CA LYS A 505 20.76 -11.63 21.19
C LYS A 505 19.67 -11.23 20.23
N PHE A 506 20.00 -10.66 19.07
CA PHE A 506 18.98 -10.34 18.07
C PHE A 506 18.29 -11.61 17.54
N ASN A 507 19.02 -12.71 17.36
CA ASN A 507 18.39 -13.97 16.99
C ASN A 507 17.45 -14.49 18.09
N CYS A 508 17.88 -14.50 19.36
CA CYS A 508 17.11 -15.07 20.47
C CYS A 508 16.00 -14.15 21.03
N PHE A 509 16.14 -12.82 20.93
CA PHE A 509 15.27 -11.85 21.59
C PHE A 509 14.54 -10.91 20.63
N LEU A 510 14.89 -10.89 19.33
CA LEU A 510 14.08 -10.23 18.30
C LEU A 510 13.43 -11.27 17.38
N LEU A 511 14.20 -12.17 16.76
CA LEU A 511 13.68 -13.09 15.75
C LEU A 511 12.85 -14.23 16.36
N MET A 512 13.36 -14.96 17.35
CA MET A 512 12.64 -16.08 17.99
C MET A 512 11.30 -15.65 18.61
N PRO A 513 11.17 -14.50 19.31
CA PRO A 513 9.89 -14.05 19.82
C PRO A 513 8.81 -13.83 18.75
N VAL A 514 9.19 -13.45 17.53
CA VAL A 514 8.24 -13.33 16.40
C VAL A 514 7.62 -14.69 16.06
N VAL A 515 8.37 -15.77 16.24
CA VAL A 515 7.92 -17.14 15.96
C VAL A 515 7.17 -17.73 17.15
N ASP A 516 7.68 -17.54 18.38
CA ASP A 516 7.22 -18.27 19.56
C ASP A 516 6.22 -17.48 20.42
N LYS A 517 6.40 -16.16 20.55
CA LYS A 517 5.61 -15.32 21.48
C LYS A 517 4.50 -14.55 20.79
N LEU A 518 4.77 -13.99 19.60
CA LEU A 518 3.80 -13.22 18.84
C LEU A 518 2.48 -13.99 18.60
N PRO A 519 2.47 -15.30 18.28
CA PRO A 519 1.22 -16.04 18.12
C PRO A 519 0.32 -16.04 19.36
N ALA A 520 0.91 -16.15 20.55
CA ALA A 520 0.15 -16.16 21.80
C ALA A 520 -0.36 -14.75 22.12
N LEU A 521 0.50 -13.74 22.00
CA LEU A 521 0.15 -12.35 22.28
C LEU A 521 -0.95 -11.80 21.35
N LEU A 522 -0.86 -12.08 20.04
CA LEU A 522 -1.90 -11.67 19.10
C LEU A 522 -3.21 -12.39 19.37
N ARG A 523 -3.16 -13.67 19.74
CA ARG A 523 -4.36 -14.41 20.12
C ARG A 523 -5.00 -13.81 21.37
N GLU A 524 -4.23 -13.57 22.43
CA GLU A 524 -4.73 -12.98 23.68
C GLU A 524 -5.36 -11.59 23.45
N ASP A 525 -4.69 -10.72 22.67
CA ASP A 525 -5.24 -9.40 22.30
C ASP A 525 -6.53 -9.52 21.48
N LEU A 526 -6.61 -10.46 20.54
CA LEU A 526 -7.83 -10.69 19.75
C LEU A 526 -8.97 -11.29 20.57
N GLU A 527 -8.69 -12.28 21.43
CA GLU A 527 -9.71 -12.90 22.28
C GLU A 527 -10.28 -11.90 23.29
N SER A 528 -9.41 -11.12 23.94
CA SER A 528 -9.86 -10.02 24.82
C SER A 528 -10.76 -9.05 24.06
N ALA A 529 -10.37 -8.66 22.85
CA ALA A 529 -11.18 -7.77 22.02
C ALA A 529 -12.52 -8.37 21.59
N PHE A 530 -12.59 -9.70 21.41
CA PHE A 530 -13.83 -10.41 21.10
C PHE A 530 -14.77 -10.55 22.30
N GLU A 531 -14.25 -10.45 23.53
CA GLU A 531 -15.04 -10.48 24.77
C GLU A 531 -15.59 -9.11 25.15
N ASP A 532 -14.87 -8.02 24.84
CA ASP A 532 -15.25 -6.65 25.18
C ASP A 532 -16.39 -6.10 24.31
N ASP A 533 -16.07 -5.62 23.10
CA ASP A 533 -17.05 -5.11 22.13
C ASP A 533 -16.62 -5.50 20.71
N LEU A 534 -17.43 -6.33 20.06
CA LEU A 534 -17.19 -6.74 18.68
C LEU A 534 -17.35 -5.59 17.68
N ASP A 535 -18.11 -4.55 18.04
CA ASP A 535 -18.30 -3.39 17.17
C ASP A 535 -16.99 -2.62 16.99
N ASP A 536 -16.20 -2.48 18.06
CA ASP A 536 -14.86 -1.87 18.02
C ASP A 536 -13.86 -2.67 17.17
N VAL A 537 -14.14 -3.94 16.91
CA VAL A 537 -13.27 -4.83 16.14
C VAL A 537 -13.67 -4.89 14.67
N PHE A 538 -14.95 -5.03 14.37
CA PHE A 538 -15.44 -5.28 13.01
C PHE A 538 -16.30 -4.14 12.42
N ASP A 539 -16.60 -3.09 13.19
CA ASP A 539 -17.51 -1.99 12.81
C ASP A 539 -18.87 -2.51 12.32
N ILE A 540 -19.44 -3.43 13.10
CA ILE A 540 -20.65 -4.18 12.78
C ILE A 540 -21.83 -3.23 12.61
N SER A 541 -21.95 -2.21 13.45
CA SER A 541 -23.02 -1.22 13.44
C SER A 541 -23.04 -0.42 12.14
N ASN A 542 -21.90 0.14 11.71
CA ASN A 542 -21.83 0.88 10.46
C ASN A 542 -22.03 -0.05 9.26
N LEU A 543 -21.44 -1.24 9.28
CA LEU A 543 -21.56 -2.21 8.19
C LEU A 543 -23.02 -2.69 8.04
N ARG A 544 -23.69 -2.99 9.15
CA ARG A 544 -25.11 -3.37 9.20
C ARG A 544 -26.02 -2.22 8.79
N HIS A 545 -25.71 -0.98 9.18
CA HIS A 545 -26.45 0.19 8.74
C HIS A 545 -26.32 0.40 7.23
N SER A 546 -25.09 0.36 6.70
CA SER A 546 -24.78 0.52 5.27
C SER A 546 -25.46 -0.56 4.42
N LEU A 547 -25.25 -1.84 4.74
CA LEU A 547 -25.91 -2.95 4.04
C LEU A 547 -27.43 -2.93 4.23
N GLY A 548 -27.92 -2.51 5.40
CA GLY A 548 -29.33 -2.32 5.68
C GLY A 548 -29.96 -1.20 4.84
N GLN A 549 -29.23 -0.12 4.57
CA GLN A 549 -29.65 0.94 3.65
C GLN A 549 -29.67 0.44 2.20
N GLN A 550 -28.60 -0.18 1.74
CA GLN A 550 -28.52 -0.74 0.38
C GLN A 550 -29.62 -1.78 0.13
N LYS A 551 -29.91 -2.63 1.12
CA LYS A 551 -31.04 -3.57 1.08
C LYS A 551 -32.36 -2.84 0.87
N ARG A 552 -32.65 -1.81 1.67
CA ARG A 552 -33.89 -1.03 1.55
C ARG A 552 -34.02 -0.37 0.17
N GLU A 553 -32.94 0.23 -0.33
CA GLU A 553 -32.91 0.86 -1.66
C GLU A 553 -33.17 -0.17 -2.77
N THR A 554 -32.50 -1.33 -2.72
CA THR A 554 -32.67 -2.43 -3.67
C THR A 554 -34.09 -3.02 -3.61
N GLU A 555 -34.69 -3.14 -2.42
CA GLU A 555 -36.08 -3.59 -2.26
C GLU A 555 -37.08 -2.59 -2.86
N ILE A 556 -36.83 -1.29 -2.72
CA ILE A 556 -37.65 -0.23 -3.34
C ILE A 556 -37.54 -0.32 -4.87
N GLU A 557 -36.33 -0.47 -5.40
CA GLU A 557 -36.09 -0.65 -6.82
C GLU A 557 -36.80 -1.90 -7.37
N LEU A 558 -36.68 -3.03 -6.67
CA LEU A 558 -37.35 -4.27 -7.04
C LEU A 558 -38.88 -4.11 -7.07
N LYS A 559 -39.46 -3.39 -6.09
CA LYS A 559 -40.89 -3.06 -6.06
C LYS A 559 -41.28 -2.16 -7.24
N ARG A 560 -40.45 -1.19 -7.63
CA ARG A 560 -40.68 -0.32 -8.79
C ARG A 560 -40.67 -1.12 -10.09
N ILE A 561 -39.68 -2.00 -10.29
CA ILE A 561 -39.58 -2.87 -11.47
C ILE A 561 -40.80 -3.79 -11.56
N LYS A 562 -41.23 -4.40 -10.44
CA LYS A 562 -42.44 -5.24 -10.40
C LYS A 562 -43.69 -4.45 -10.80
N LYS A 563 -43.89 -3.25 -10.25
CA LYS A 563 -45.02 -2.36 -10.61
C LYS A 563 -44.98 -1.96 -12.09
N LEU A 564 -43.80 -1.67 -12.63
CA LEU A 564 -43.65 -1.28 -14.03
C LEU A 564 -43.99 -2.45 -14.96
N ARG A 565 -43.49 -3.66 -14.66
CA ARG A 565 -43.83 -4.89 -15.38
C ARG A 565 -45.33 -5.15 -15.40
N GLU A 566 -45.99 -4.99 -14.25
CA GLU A 566 -47.44 -5.14 -14.13
C GLU A 566 -48.18 -4.16 -15.04
N LYS A 567 -47.79 -2.88 -15.03
CA LYS A 567 -48.38 -1.85 -15.89
C LYS A 567 -48.24 -2.17 -17.38
N PHE A 568 -47.04 -2.57 -17.83
CA PHE A 568 -46.82 -2.95 -19.23
C PHE A 568 -47.71 -4.12 -19.65
N ARG A 569 -47.86 -5.12 -18.78
CA ARG A 569 -48.74 -6.26 -19.02
C ARG A 569 -50.20 -5.84 -19.14
N GLN A 570 -50.70 -5.04 -18.18
CA GLN A 570 -52.08 -4.55 -18.19
C GLN A 570 -52.41 -3.72 -19.44
N ILE A 571 -51.52 -2.81 -19.84
CA ILE A 571 -51.72 -2.00 -21.04
C ILE A 571 -51.69 -2.88 -22.30
N HIS A 572 -50.78 -3.86 -22.37
CA HIS A 572 -50.73 -4.77 -23.51
C HIS A 572 -52.01 -5.62 -23.63
N GLU A 573 -52.54 -6.12 -22.52
CA GLU A 573 -53.82 -6.84 -22.48
C GLU A 573 -54.99 -5.95 -22.95
N GLN A 574 -55.07 -4.70 -22.46
CA GLN A 574 -56.10 -3.74 -22.87
C GLN A 574 -56.06 -3.42 -24.37
N LEU A 575 -54.87 -3.19 -24.92
CA LEU A 575 -54.72 -2.85 -26.33
C LEU A 575 -55.03 -4.05 -27.24
N ASN A 576 -54.63 -5.27 -26.86
CA ASN A 576 -55.00 -6.48 -27.60
C ASN A 576 -56.51 -6.70 -27.62
N LEU A 577 -57.22 -6.42 -26.52
CA LEU A 577 -58.68 -6.52 -26.46
C LEU A 577 -59.37 -5.50 -27.40
N HIS A 578 -58.87 -4.26 -27.43
CA HIS A 578 -59.37 -3.23 -28.34
C HIS A 578 -59.12 -3.56 -29.82
N GLU A 579 -57.97 -4.16 -30.15
CA GLU A 579 -57.67 -4.60 -31.51
C GLU A 579 -58.58 -5.74 -31.99
N VAL A 580 -58.98 -6.64 -31.09
CA VAL A 580 -59.93 -7.72 -31.39
C VAL A 580 -61.34 -7.16 -31.61
N MET A 581 -61.77 -6.20 -30.78
CA MET A 581 -63.09 -5.56 -30.92
C MET A 581 -63.20 -4.65 -32.16
N SER A 582 -62.10 -4.07 -32.63
CA SER A 582 -62.09 -3.23 -33.84
C SER A 582 -62.06 -4.02 -35.16
N LYS A 583 -61.79 -5.34 -35.10
CA LYS A 583 -61.74 -6.24 -36.28
C LYS A 583 -63.01 -7.07 -36.48
N THR A 584 -63.92 -7.05 -35.51
CA THR A 584 -65.33 -7.52 -35.60
C THR A 584 -66.25 -6.36 -35.88
#